data_AF-A0A0W0FMI3-F1
#
_entry.id   AF-A0A0W0FMI3-F1
#
_cell.length_a   1.000
_cell.length_b   1.000
_cell.length_c   1.000
_cell.angle_alpha   90.00
_cell.angle_beta   90.00
_cell.angle_gamma   90.00
#
_symmetry.space_group_name_H-M   'P 1'
#
loop_
_entity.id
_entity.type
_entity.pdbx_description
1 polymer ?
#
loop_
_entity_poly.entity_id
_entity_poly.type
_entity_poly.pdbx_seq_one_letter_code
_entity_poly.pdbx_strand_id
1 'polypeptide(L)'
;MATYTVGTRTLTDEFLISGLGKEDVILRLPWLQKYNLDINWKSGELMFRPKQYIKIPRNGSIFDKEDPEEIIAQVDIQAKMSVSQTMAHTVEQKEQKLEDLIPEYLHKFKTQFEDREAIITLSI
;
A
#
# COMPACT_ATOMS: atom_id res chain seq x y z
N MET A 1 -9.36 -27.21 -0.39
CA MET A 1 -10.28 -26.10 -0.76
C MET A 1 -11.63 -26.35 -0.10
N ALA A 2 -12.20 -25.33 0.53
CA ALA A 2 -13.54 -25.37 1.13
C ALA A 2 -14.49 -24.49 0.32
N THR A 3 -15.73 -24.96 0.17
CA THR A 3 -16.79 -24.21 -0.51
C THR A 3 -17.79 -23.71 0.52
N TYR A 4 -18.15 -22.44 0.43
CA TYR A 4 -19.03 -21.77 1.38
C TYR A 4 -19.85 -20.70 0.65
N THR A 5 -20.90 -20.21 1.30
CA THR A 5 -21.80 -19.20 0.74
C THR A 5 -21.62 -17.88 1.48
N VAL A 6 -21.49 -16.79 0.72
CA VAL A 6 -21.48 -15.42 1.25
C VAL A 6 -22.53 -14.62 0.51
N GLY A 7 -23.55 -14.16 1.23
CA GLY A 7 -24.70 -13.49 0.63
C GLY A 7 -25.38 -14.37 -0.41
N THR A 8 -25.27 -13.98 -1.68
CA THR A 8 -25.90 -14.68 -2.83
C THR A 8 -24.93 -15.51 -3.68
N ARG A 9 -23.65 -15.62 -3.29
CA ARG A 9 -22.62 -16.31 -4.09
C ARG A 9 -21.98 -17.47 -3.34
N THR A 10 -21.70 -18.54 -4.07
CA THR A 10 -20.87 -19.66 -3.63
C THR A 10 -19.41 -19.39 -3.97
N LEU A 11 -18.54 -19.46 -2.98
CA LEU A 11 -17.10 -19.21 -3.11
C LEU A 11 -16.31 -20.46 -2.73
N THR A 12 -15.12 -20.59 -3.32
CA THR A 12 -14.21 -21.70 -3.06
C THR A 12 -12.83 -21.12 -2.79
N ASP A 13 -12.33 -21.35 -1.57
CA ASP A 13 -11.04 -20.83 -1.10
C ASP A 13 -10.28 -21.87 -0.27
N GLU A 14 -9.02 -21.57 0.01
CA GLU A 14 -8.18 -22.32 0.93
C GLU A 14 -8.16 -21.62 2.29
N PHE A 15 -8.40 -22.38 3.35
CA PHE A 15 -8.44 -21.89 4.72
C PHE A 15 -7.35 -22.55 5.55
N LEU A 16 -6.80 -21.80 6.49
CA LEU A 16 -5.95 -22.33 7.55
C LEU A 16 -6.84 -22.73 8.72
N ILE A 17 -6.66 -23.94 9.24
CA ILE A 17 -7.41 -24.44 10.39
C ILE A 17 -6.66 -24.03 11.66
N SER A 18 -7.33 -23.30 12.54
CA SER A 18 -6.78 -22.84 13.82
C SER A 18 -7.88 -22.77 14.89
N GLY A 19 -7.49 -22.84 16.16
CA GLY A 19 -8.39 -22.59 17.28
C GLY A 19 -8.66 -21.10 17.42
N LEU A 20 -9.64 -20.58 16.69
CA LEU A 20 -9.98 -19.15 16.62
C LEU A 20 -10.76 -18.63 17.85
N GLY A 21 -11.09 -19.49 18.81
CA GLY A 21 -11.80 -19.07 20.03
C GLY A 21 -13.30 -18.90 19.78
N LYS A 22 -13.80 -17.66 19.76
CA LYS A 22 -15.23 -17.37 19.58
C LYS A 22 -15.64 -17.22 18.11
N GLU A 23 -14.68 -16.87 17.27
CA GLU A 23 -14.87 -16.65 15.85
C GLU A 23 -14.73 -17.97 15.09
N ASP A 24 -15.69 -18.28 14.23
CA ASP A 24 -15.64 -19.51 13.44
C ASP A 24 -14.71 -19.38 12.22
N VAL A 25 -14.64 -18.18 11.62
CA VAL A 25 -13.86 -17.90 10.40
C VAL A 25 -13.35 -16.45 10.41
N ILE A 26 -12.09 -16.26 10.02
CA ILE A 26 -11.51 -14.93 9.77
C ILE A 26 -11.09 -14.81 8.30
N LEU A 27 -11.69 -13.87 7.59
CA LEU A 27 -11.33 -13.53 6.22
C LEU A 27 -10.32 -12.39 6.22
N ARG A 28 -9.07 -12.73 5.92
CA ARG A 28 -7.95 -11.77 5.89
C ARG A 28 -7.97 -10.91 4.63
N LEU A 29 -7.12 -9.88 4.61
CA LEU A 29 -6.96 -8.97 3.47
C LEU A 29 -6.78 -9.64 2.09
N PRO A 30 -6.01 -10.74 1.92
CA PRO A 30 -5.88 -11.39 0.62
C PRO A 30 -7.23 -11.85 0.04
N TRP A 31 -8.14 -12.29 0.91
CA TRP A 31 -9.48 -12.68 0.52
C TRP A 31 -10.30 -11.48 0.02
N LEU A 32 -10.22 -10.36 0.75
CA LEU A 32 -10.89 -9.11 0.37
C LEU A 32 -10.37 -8.57 -0.97
N GLN A 33 -9.06 -8.66 -1.21
CA GLN A 33 -8.45 -8.25 -2.48
C GLN A 33 -8.88 -9.14 -3.65
N LYS A 34 -8.93 -10.46 -3.45
CA LYS A 34 -9.32 -11.44 -4.48
C LYS A 34 -10.74 -11.18 -5.00
N TYR A 35 -11.69 -10.91 -4.10
CA TYR A 35 -13.09 -10.72 -4.46
C TYR A 35 -13.49 -9.25 -4.67
N ASN A 36 -12.68 -8.31 -4.18
CA ASN A 36 -12.82 -6.86 -4.38
C ASN A 36 -14.26 -6.36 -4.14
N LEU A 37 -14.79 -6.78 -2.99
CA LEU A 37 -16.13 -6.47 -2.52
C LEU A 37 -16.23 -5.00 -2.15
N ASP A 38 -17.44 -4.47 -2.26
CA ASP A 38 -17.77 -3.17 -1.69
C ASP A 38 -18.20 -3.37 -0.23
N ILE A 39 -17.51 -2.72 0.69
CA ILE A 39 -17.74 -2.85 2.13
C ILE A 39 -18.32 -1.53 2.63
N ASN A 40 -19.58 -1.57 3.04
CA ASN A 40 -20.18 -0.45 3.73
C ASN A 40 -19.84 -0.53 5.21
N TRP A 41 -18.80 0.19 5.63
CA TRP A 41 -18.35 0.23 7.04
C TRP A 41 -19.38 0.84 8.01
N LYS A 42 -20.39 1.56 7.51
CA LYS A 42 -21.47 2.10 8.37
C LYS A 42 -22.60 1.10 8.58
N SER A 43 -23.03 0.39 7.55
CA SER A 43 -24.09 -0.63 7.67
C SER A 43 -23.56 -2.02 8.03
N GLY A 44 -22.26 -2.27 7.86
CA GLY A 44 -21.64 -3.59 8.02
C GLY A 44 -21.94 -4.54 6.86
N GLU A 45 -22.49 -4.05 5.75
CA GLU A 45 -22.89 -4.86 4.61
C GLU A 45 -21.74 -5.07 3.62
N LEU A 46 -21.68 -6.28 3.06
CA LEU A 46 -20.73 -6.69 2.02
C LEU A 46 -21.48 -6.90 0.70
N MET A 47 -21.09 -6.18 -0.34
CA MET A 47 -21.73 -6.24 -1.65
C MET A 47 -20.74 -6.70 -2.72
N PHE A 48 -21.14 -7.69 -3.53
CA PHE A 48 -20.34 -8.09 -4.68
C PHE A 48 -20.54 -7.11 -5.82
N ARG A 49 -19.44 -6.50 -6.29
CA ARG A 49 -19.51 -5.61 -7.45
C ARG A 49 -19.99 -6.39 -8.69
N PRO A 50 -20.98 -5.86 -9.43
CA PRO A 50 -21.29 -6.41 -10.75
C PRO A 50 -20.05 -6.30 -11.63
N LYS A 51 -19.79 -7.29 -12.49
CA LYS A 51 -18.69 -7.22 -13.47
C LYS A 51 -18.95 -6.04 -14.40
N GLN A 52 -18.34 -4.89 -14.12
CA GLN A 52 -18.37 -3.75 -15.02
C GLN A 52 -17.31 -4.01 -16.08
N TYR A 53 -17.76 -4.44 -17.26
CA TYR A 53 -16.91 -4.46 -18.44
C TYR A 53 -16.67 -3.02 -18.86
N ILE A 54 -15.58 -2.42 -18.37
CA ILE A 54 -15.11 -1.16 -18.91
C ILE A 54 -14.64 -1.49 -20.32
N LYS A 55 -15.45 -1.12 -21.31
CA LYS A 55 -14.97 -1.04 -22.69
C LYS A 55 -13.98 0.12 -22.69
N ILE A 56 -12.71 -0.16 -22.40
CA ILE A 56 -11.64 0.82 -22.57
C ILE A 56 -11.62 1.08 -24.08
N PRO A 57 -12.05 2.27 -24.55
CA PRO A 57 -11.96 2.57 -25.96
C PRO A 57 -10.47 2.53 -26.32
N ARG A 58 -10.09 1.56 -27.15
CA ARG A 58 -8.80 1.59 -27.84
C ARG A 58 -8.90 2.72 -28.86
N ASN A 59 -8.77 3.96 -28.40
CA ASN A 59 -8.34 5.03 -29.29
C ASN A 59 -6.98 4.54 -29.81
N GLY A 60 -6.84 4.32 -31.12
CA GLY A 60 -5.62 3.79 -31.73
C GLY A 60 -4.43 4.44 -31.07
N SER A 61 -3.65 3.65 -30.36
CA SER A 61 -2.80 4.21 -29.32
C SER A 61 -1.65 4.93 -30.02
N ILE A 62 -1.26 6.07 -29.48
CA ILE A 62 0.00 6.73 -29.87
C ILE A 62 1.18 5.75 -29.69
N PHE A 63 0.97 4.67 -28.92
CA PHE A 63 1.90 3.63 -28.50
C PHE A 63 1.79 2.32 -29.29
N ASP A 64 1.02 2.25 -30.39
CA ASP A 64 0.82 1.01 -31.17
C ASP A 64 2.09 0.60 -31.95
N LYS A 65 3.20 1.33 -31.79
CA LYS A 65 4.42 1.19 -32.62
C LYS A 65 5.68 0.81 -31.84
N GLU A 66 5.66 0.83 -30.51
CA GLU A 66 6.87 0.68 -29.67
C GLU A 66 6.75 -0.52 -28.74
N ASP A 67 7.88 -1.20 -28.52
CA ASP A 67 7.94 -2.42 -27.72
C ASP A 67 7.62 -2.12 -26.23
N PRO A 68 6.88 -2.98 -25.51
CA PRO A 68 6.51 -2.73 -24.11
C PRO A 68 7.69 -2.42 -23.18
N GLU A 69 8.89 -2.94 -23.47
CA GLU A 69 10.10 -2.68 -22.69
C GLU A 69 10.61 -1.25 -22.86
N GLU A 70 10.49 -0.69 -24.06
CA GLU A 70 10.85 0.71 -24.36
C GLU A 70 9.89 1.69 -23.67
N ILE A 71 8.59 1.35 -23.63
CA ILE A 71 7.56 2.16 -22.94
C ILE A 71 7.84 2.22 -21.43
N ILE A 72 8.12 1.07 -20.82
CA ILE A 72 8.42 1.00 -19.37
C ILE A 72 9.68 1.81 -19.05
N ALA A 73 10.72 1.71 -19.88
CA ALA A 73 11.95 2.48 -19.72
C ALA A 73 11.71 3.99 -19.85
N GLN A 74 10.92 4.44 -20.84
CA GLN A 74 10.64 5.86 -21.03
C GLN A 74 9.81 6.46 -19.89
N VAL A 75 8.79 5.73 -19.42
CA VAL A 75 7.97 6.13 -18.27
C VAL A 75 8.82 6.23 -17.01
N ASP A 76 9.72 5.26 -16.78
CA ASP A 76 10.61 5.26 -15.63
C ASP A 76 11.64 6.39 -15.71
N ILE A 77 12.20 6.68 -16.89
CA ILE A 77 13.08 7.83 -17.12
C ILE A 77 12.33 9.15 -16.85
N GLN A 78 11.12 9.34 -17.36
CA GLN A 78 10.33 10.55 -17.09
C GLN A 78 9.97 10.69 -15.62
N ALA A 79 9.55 9.60 -14.96
CA ALA A 79 9.24 9.61 -13.54
C ALA A 79 10.47 9.97 -12.70
N LYS A 80 11.62 9.34 -12.98
CA LYS A 80 12.89 9.62 -12.29
C LYS A 80 13.40 11.03 -12.55
N MET A 81 13.33 11.53 -13.79
CA MET A 81 13.71 12.91 -14.09
C MET A 81 12.82 13.92 -13.38
N SER A 82 11.50 13.69 -13.34
CA SER A 82 10.56 14.56 -12.63
C SER A 82 10.80 14.57 -11.13
N VAL A 83 11.08 13.40 -10.52
CA VAL A 83 11.42 13.31 -9.10
C VAL A 83 12.76 13.98 -8.81
N SER A 84 13.81 13.74 -9.62
CA SER A 84 15.11 14.41 -9.43
C SER A 84 15.04 15.92 -9.62
N GLN A 85 14.25 16.41 -10.58
CA GLN A 85 14.04 17.85 -10.79
C GLN A 85 13.26 18.48 -9.64
N THR A 86 12.18 17.84 -9.18
CA THR A 86 11.44 18.34 -8.00
C THR A 86 12.28 18.28 -6.73
N MET A 87 13.09 17.24 -6.54
CA MET A 87 14.05 17.15 -5.44
C MET A 87 15.16 18.21 -5.53
N ALA A 88 15.72 18.47 -6.72
CA ALA A 88 16.73 19.52 -6.91
C ALA A 88 16.16 20.92 -6.61
N HIS A 89 14.95 21.22 -7.08
CA HIS A 89 14.27 22.48 -6.76
C HIS A 89 13.87 22.58 -5.27
N THR A 90 13.61 21.45 -4.60
CA THR A 90 13.37 21.40 -3.15
C THR A 90 14.66 21.60 -2.35
N VAL A 91 15.80 21.11 -2.83
CA VAL A 91 17.12 21.28 -2.21
C VAL A 91 17.64 22.72 -2.35
N GLU A 92 17.38 23.41 -3.46
CA GLU A 92 17.70 24.85 -3.60
C GLU A 92 16.84 25.74 -2.67
N GLN A 93 15.64 25.29 -2.30
CA GLN A 93 14.79 26.02 -1.37
C GLN A 93 15.06 25.61 0.09
N LYS A 94 16.06 26.32 0.65
CA LYS A 94 16.23 26.62 2.08
C LYS A 94 16.84 25.47 2.91
N GLU A 95 18.14 25.62 3.23
CA GLU A 95 18.75 25.00 4.42
C GLU A 95 17.97 25.47 5.66
N GLN A 96 16.90 24.78 6.00
CA GLN A 96 16.19 24.96 7.25
C GLN A 96 16.91 24.12 8.30
N LYS A 97 17.21 24.74 9.45
CA LYS A 97 17.79 24.00 10.57
C LYS A 97 16.81 22.91 10.99
N LEU A 98 17.31 21.72 11.29
CA LEU A 98 16.52 20.55 11.65
C LEU A 98 15.53 20.87 12.80
N GLU A 99 15.94 21.76 13.70
CA GLU A 99 15.14 22.24 14.83
C GLU A 99 13.86 22.98 14.38
N ASP A 100 13.88 23.68 13.25
CA ASP A 100 12.74 24.44 12.72
C ASP A 100 11.73 23.55 11.99
N LEU A 101 12.17 22.38 11.51
CA LEU A 101 11.35 21.41 10.77
C LEU A 101 10.60 20.43 11.67
N ILE A 102 11.02 20.30 12.93
CA ILE A 102 10.40 19.39 13.88
C ILE A 102 9.24 20.12 14.58
N PRO A 103 7.99 19.63 14.44
CA PRO A 103 6.85 20.16 15.19
C PRO A 103 7.14 20.21 16.70
N GLU A 104 6.76 21.31 17.36
CA GLU A 104 7.19 21.61 18.73
C GLU A 104 6.85 20.50 19.75
N TYR A 105 5.71 19.82 19.54
CA TYR A 105 5.27 18.71 20.37
C TYR A 105 6.17 17.47 20.29
N LEU A 106 7.01 17.35 19.26
CA LEU A 106 7.95 16.25 19.07
C LEU A 106 9.31 16.49 19.71
N HIS A 107 9.65 17.72 20.09
CA HIS A 107 10.91 18.00 20.80
C HIS A 107 11.02 17.22 22.12
N LYS A 108 9.89 16.96 22.80
CA LYS A 108 9.84 16.17 24.04
C LYS A 108 10.31 14.72 23.88
N PHE A 109 10.37 14.21 22.65
CA PHE A 109 10.81 12.86 22.34
C PHE A 109 12.24 12.80 21.81
N LYS A 110 12.91 13.94 21.60
CA LYS A 110 14.30 14.00 21.10
C LYS A 110 15.25 13.15 21.94
N THR A 111 15.10 13.20 23.26
CA THR A 111 15.89 12.43 24.23
C THR A 111 15.72 10.91 24.14
N GLN A 112 14.70 10.42 23.42
CA GLN A 112 14.50 8.98 23.17
C GLN A 112 15.33 8.48 21.98
N PHE A 113 15.77 9.38 21.12
CA PHE A 113 16.56 9.10 19.91
C PHE A 113 18.02 9.50 20.06
N GLU A 114 18.39 10.15 21.18
CA GLU A 114 19.79 10.25 21.59
C GLU A 114 20.20 8.86 22.07
N ASP A 115 20.98 8.16 21.25
CA ASP A 115 21.47 6.82 21.51
C ASP A 115 22.04 6.77 22.93
N ARG A 116 21.42 5.93 23.78
CA ARG A 116 22.09 5.48 24.99
C ARG A 116 23.21 4.58 24.50
N GLU A 117 24.43 5.10 24.51
CA GLU A 117 25.67 4.33 24.51
C GLU A 117 25.45 3.07 25.37
N ALA A 118 25.17 1.95 24.70
CA ALA A 118 24.98 0.68 25.36
C ALA A 118 26.37 0.21 25.77
N ILE A 119 26.80 0.63 26.96
CA ILE A 119 27.97 0.08 27.63
C ILE A 119 27.64 -1.38 27.97
N ILE A 120 27.98 -2.29 27.07
CA ILE A 120 27.96 -3.74 27.32
C ILE A 120 29.27 -4.07 28.06
N THR A 121 29.28 -4.01 29.39
CA THR A 121 30.35 -4.65 30.16
C THR A 121 30.13 -6.15 30.17
N LEU A 122 30.88 -6.88 29.35
CA LEU A 122 31.04 -8.33 29.44
C LEU A 122 32.12 -8.62 30.50
N SER A 123 31.76 -9.18 31.65
CA SER A 123 32.73 -9.79 32.57
C SER A 123 33.10 -11.18 32.06
N ILE A 124 34.40 -11.39 31.85
CA ILE A 124 35.08 -12.67 31.65
C ILE A 124 35.28 -13.34 33.02
#